data_AF-A0A2E1Q828-F1
#
_entry.id   AF-A0A2E1Q828-F1
#
_cell.length_a   1.000
_cell.length_b   1.000
_cell.length_c   1.000
_cell.angle_alpha   90.00
_cell.angle_beta   90.00
_cell.angle_gamma   90.00
#
_symmetry.space_group_name_H-M   'P 1'
#
loop_
_entity.id
_entity.type
_entity.pdbx_description
1 polymer ?
#
loop_
_entity_poly.entity_id
_entity_poly.type
_entity_poly.pdbx_seq_one_letter_code
_entity_poly.pdbx_strand_id
1 'polypeptide(L)' 'MKKAMATVTTWLNDLTDLLKALIVFGILAGIIWDDYFGVIGGIGKLMGNIDQGGLAGLVALVLVVTWWKKK' A
#
# COMPACT_ATOMS: atom_id res chain seq x y z
N MET A 1 -9.87 -19.96 20.83
CA MET A 1 -9.46 -18.59 20.41
C MET A 1 -8.26 -18.59 19.47
N LYS A 2 -7.08 -19.13 19.84
CA LYS A 2 -5.89 -19.15 18.96
C LYS A 2 -6.12 -19.77 17.57
N LYS A 3 -6.86 -20.88 17.51
CA LYS A 3 -7.17 -21.58 16.24
C LYS A 3 -8.08 -20.75 15.32
N ALA A 4 -9.10 -20.10 15.87
CA ALA A 4 -10.00 -19.23 15.10
C ALA A 4 -9.27 -17.99 14.56
N MET A 5 -8.40 -17.37 15.36
CA MET A 5 -7.58 -16.24 14.91
C MET A 5 -6.57 -16.64 13.83
N ALA A 6 -6.00 -17.85 13.93
CA ALA A 6 -5.11 -18.40 12.92
C ALA A 6 -5.85 -18.60 11.59
N THR A 7 -7.04 -19.20 11.60
CA THR A 7 -7.85 -19.40 10.39
C THR A 7 -8.23 -18.08 9.72
N VAL A 8 -8.62 -17.06 10.49
CA VAL A 8 -8.93 -15.72 9.94
C VAL A 8 -7.69 -15.09 9.31
N THR A 9 -6.54 -15.20 9.96
CA THR A 9 -5.27 -14.66 9.44
C THR A 9 -4.88 -15.36 8.13
N THR A 10 -4.99 -16.68 8.07
CA THR A 10 -4.73 -17.45 6.84
C THR A 10 -5.66 -17.00 5.72
N TRP A 11 -6.97 -16.92 5.96
CA TRP A 11 -7.93 -16.46 4.96
C TRP A 11 -7.64 -15.02 4.47
N LEU A 12 -7.26 -14.12 5.39
CA LEU A 12 -6.85 -12.76 5.04
C LEU A 12 -5.59 -12.74 4.18
N ASN A 13 -4.61 -13.60 4.48
CA ASN A 13 -3.39 -13.71 3.69
C ASN A 13 -3.70 -14.24 2.28
N ASP A 14 -4.50 -15.31 2.17
CA ASP A 14 -4.90 -15.88 0.89
C ASP A 14 -5.68 -14.88 0.04
N LEU A 15 -6.60 -14.13 0.66
CA LEU A 15 -7.32 -13.04 -0.01
C LEU A 15 -6.35 -11.95 -0.49
N THR A 16 -5.39 -11.57 0.34
CA THR A 16 -4.38 -10.56 0.00
C THR A 16 -3.52 -11.02 -1.17
N ASP A 17 -3.15 -12.30 -1.21
CA ASP A 17 -2.35 -12.87 -2.30
C ASP A 17 -3.14 -12.94 -3.61
N LEU A 18 -4.45 -13.24 -3.55
CA LEU A 18 -5.34 -13.14 -4.70
C LEU A 18 -5.40 -11.69 -5.23
N LEU A 19 -5.56 -10.71 -4.34
CA LEU A 19 -5.61 -9.30 -4.72
C LEU A 19 -4.28 -8.84 -5.36
N LYS A 20 -3.13 -9.28 -4.84
CA LYS A 20 -1.82 -9.02 -5.48
C LYS A 20 -1.76 -9.60 -6.89
N ALA A 21 -2.22 -10.85 -7.07
CA ALA A 21 -2.22 -11.50 -8.39
C ALA A 21 -3.10 -10.73 -9.38
N LEU A 22 -4.26 -10.23 -8.93
CA LEU A 22 -5.15 -9.41 -9.75
C LEU A 22 -4.51 -8.06 -10.13
N ILE A 23 -3.75 -7.44 -9.22
CA ILE A 23 -2.99 -6.21 -9.54
C ILE A 23 -1.93 -6.51 -10.61
N VAL A 24 -1.16 -7.59 -10.47
CA VAL A 24 -0.14 -7.97 -11.47
C VAL A 24 -0.80 -8.24 -12.83
N PHE A 25 -1.92 -8.96 -12.85
CA PHE A 25 -2.69 -9.17 -14.08
C PHE A 25 -3.18 -7.85 -14.67
N GLY A 26 -3.71 -6.94 -13.84
CA GLY A 26 -4.16 -5.62 -14.26
C GLY A 26 -3.05 -4.77 -14.87
N ILE A 27 -1.82 -4.85 -14.34
CA ILE A 27 -0.65 -4.19 -14.92
C ILE A 27 -0.30 -4.80 -16.28
N LEU A 28 -0.26 -6.13 -16.39
CA LEU A 28 0.04 -6.80 -17.66
C LEU A 28 -1.01 -6.49 -18.73
N ALA A 29 -2.29 -6.53 -18.36
CA ALA A 29 -3.39 -6.14 -19.24
C ALA A 29 -3.31 -4.65 -19.61
N GLY A 30 -2.94 -3.78 -18.67
CA GLY A 30 -2.77 -2.35 -18.91
C GLY A 30 -1.64 -2.02 -19.88
N ILE A 31 -0.55 -2.79 -19.89
CA ILE A 31 0.53 -2.61 -20.87
C ILE A 31 0.05 -2.95 -22.30
N ILE A 32 -0.83 -3.94 -22.45
CA ILE A 32 -1.29 -4.42 -23.75
C ILE A 32 -2.48 -3.61 -24.29
N TRP A 33 -3.36 -3.15 -23.40
CA TRP A 33 -4.63 -2.47 -23.72
C TRP A 33 -4.73 -1.04 -23.17
N ASP A 34 -3.61 -0.30 -23.15
CA ASP A 34 -3.57 1.13 -22.78
C ASP A 34 -4.25 1.46 -21.44
N ASP A 35 -3.86 0.72 -20.40
CA ASP A 35 -4.39 0.81 -19.03
C ASP A 35 -5.92 0.68 -18.92
N TYR A 36 -6.54 -0.24 -19.68
CA TYR A 36 -8.00 -0.46 -19.69
C TYR A 36 -8.67 -0.57 -18.30
N PHE A 37 -8.02 -1.23 -17.34
CA PHE A 37 -8.52 -1.37 -15.97
C PHE A 37 -8.11 -0.22 -15.03
N GLY A 38 -7.33 0.75 -15.51
CA GLY A 38 -6.85 1.91 -14.77
C GLY A 38 -5.91 1.58 -13.61
N VAL A 39 -5.27 0.40 -13.65
CA VAL A 39 -4.44 -0.11 -12.54
C VAL A 39 -3.12 0.64 -12.48
N ILE A 40 -2.52 0.94 -13.63
CA ILE A 40 -1.23 1.67 -13.69
C ILE A 40 -1.44 3.10 -13.22
N GLY A 41 -2.48 3.79 -13.72
CA GLY A 41 -2.85 5.12 -13.26
C GLY A 41 -3.28 5.16 -11.78
N GLY A 42 -3.97 4.12 -11.31
CA GLY A 42 -4.33 3.94 -9.90
C GLY A 42 -3.11 3.84 -8.98
N ILE A 43 -2.12 3.03 -9.36
CA ILE A 43 -0.83 2.93 -8.64
C ILE A 43 -0.10 4.27 -8.68
N GLY A 44 -0.07 4.96 -9.82
CA GLY A 44 0.54 6.30 -9.93
C GLY A 44 -0.06 7.32 -8.96
N LYS A 45 -1.38 7.33 -8.80
CA LYS A 45 -2.06 8.19 -7.80
C LYS A 45 -1.72 7.79 -6.36
N LEU A 46 -1.67 6.49 -6.06
CA LEU A 46 -1.25 5.99 -4.75
C LEU A 46 0.19 6.44 -4.42
N MET A 47 1.10 6.31 -5.38
CA MET A 47 2.49 6.77 -5.22
C MET A 47 2.57 8.29 -5.03
N GLY A 48 1.79 9.09 -5.76
CA GLY A 48 1.74 10.55 -5.58
C GLY A 48 1.23 10.97 -4.19
N ASN A 49 0.26 10.24 -3.62
CA ASN A 49 -0.23 10.48 -2.26
C ASN A 49 0.81 10.12 -1.20
N ILE A 50 1.62 9.07 -1.44
CA ILE A 50 2.74 8.69 -0.57
C ILE A 50 3.87 9.72 -0.65
N ASP A 51 4.11 10.35 -1.81
CA ASP A 51 5.14 11.38 -1.95
C ASP A 51 4.85 12.60 -1.03
N GLN A 52 3.66 13.18 -1.15
CA GLN A 52 3.29 14.35 -0.35
C GLN A 52 3.04 14.00 1.13
N GLY A 53 2.28 12.93 1.39
CA GLY A 53 1.96 12.49 2.76
C GLY A 53 3.14 11.87 3.48
N GLY A 54 4.03 11.19 2.76
CA GLY A 54 5.23 10.55 3.30
C GLY A 54 6.29 11.58 3.70
N LEU A 55 6.52 12.61 2.87
CA LEU A 55 7.40 13.71 3.25
C LEU A 55 6.85 14.46 4.47
N ALA A 56 5.55 14.73 4.50
CA ALA A 56 4.89 15.34 5.66
C ALA A 56 5.02 14.48 6.93
N GLY A 57 4.88 13.16 6.80
CA GLY A 57 5.07 12.21 7.91
C GLY A 57 6.51 12.18 8.42
N LEU A 58 7.50 12.22 7.53
CA LEU A 58 8.92 12.31 7.91
C LEU A 58 9.22 13.63 8.61
N VAL A 59 8.72 14.76 8.09
CA VAL A 59 8.87 16.08 8.73
C VAL A 59 8.24 16.08 10.12
N ALA A 60 7.04 15.52 10.28
CA ALA A 60 6.38 15.40 11.58
C ALA A 60 7.21 14.56 12.57
N LEU A 61 7.78 13.43 12.14
CA LEU A 61 8.66 12.61 12.98
C LEU A 61 9.92 13.36 13.41
N VAL A 62 10.56 14.08 12.49
CA VAL A 62 11.75 14.89 12.80
C VAL A 62 11.42 15.98 13.82
N LEU A 63 10.27 16.65 13.69
CA LEU A 63 9.82 17.66 14.65
C LEU A 63 9.58 17.06 16.05
N VAL A 64 8.92 15.90 16.12
CA VAL A 64 8.70 15.20 17.40
C VAL A 64 10.03 14.84 18.06
N VAL A 65 10.97 14.25 17.32
CA VAL A 65 12.27 13.82 17.84
C VAL A 65 13.11 15.02 18.30
N THR A 66 13.12 16.11 17.52
CA THR A 66 13.88 17.33 17.87
C THR A 66 13.33 18.05 19.09
N TRP A 67 12.00 18.09 19.27
CA TRP A 67 11.39 18.59 20.50
C TRP A 67 11.66 17.72 21.72
N TRP A 68 11.75 16.40 21.53
CA TRP A 68 12.06 15.47 22.61
C TRP A 68 13.50 15.59 23.13
N LYS A 69 14.43 16.04 22.29
CA LYS A 69 15.84 16.28 22.67
C LYS A 69 16.08 17.61 23.39
N LYS A 70 15.06 18.45 23.61
CA LYS A 70 15.16 19.68 24.42
C LYS A 70 14.99 19.44 25.93
N LYS A 71 15.53 18.33 26.44
CA LYS A 71 15.78 18.11 27.88
C LYS A 71 17.27 17.93 28.11
#